data_AF-T0LR71-F1
#
_entry.id   AF-T0LR71-F1
#
_cell.length_a   1.000
_cell.length_b   1.000
_cell.length_c   1.000
_cell.angle_alpha   90.00
_cell.angle_beta   90.00
_cell.angle_gamma   90.00
#
_symmetry.space_group_name_H-M   'P 1'
#
loop_
_entity.id
_entity.type
_entity.pdbx_description
1 polymer ?
#
loop_
_entity_poly.entity_id
_entity_poly.type
_entity_poly.pdbx_seq_one_letter_code
_entity_poly.pdbx_strand_id
1 'polypeptide(L)'
;MLRSTVALAGVLATLAVPSVVARPMLLESATILERTEQVRDAYDYVIVGAGTAGLTVADRLSEDGKNSVLVIEYCHLISDEVIEAGKGRNFNDPGIHLFG
;
A
#
# COMPACT_ATOMS: atom_id res chain seq x y z
N MET A 1 32.46 3.78 46.81
CA MET A 1 31.73 4.82 46.05
C MET A 1 31.72 4.53 44.53
N LEU A 2 31.45 3.29 44.09
CA LEU A 2 31.58 2.89 42.67
C LEU A 2 30.46 1.94 42.19
N ARG A 3 29.23 2.13 42.66
CA ARG A 3 28.08 1.30 42.24
C ARG A 3 26.94 2.10 41.61
N SER A 4 26.94 3.43 41.67
CA SER A 4 25.84 4.28 41.18
C SER A 4 25.97 4.77 39.74
N THR A 5 27.14 4.66 39.09
CA THR A 5 27.34 5.16 37.72
C THR A 5 26.80 4.22 36.64
N VAL A 6 26.70 2.92 36.92
CA VAL A 6 26.25 1.93 35.93
C VAL A 6 24.73 2.01 35.67
N ALA A 7 23.96 2.49 36.65
CA ALA A 7 22.50 2.60 36.51
C ALA A 7 22.09 3.74 35.55
N LEU A 8 22.90 4.80 35.40
CA LEU A 8 22.54 5.98 34.61
C LEU A 8 22.82 5.79 33.11
N ALA A 9 23.82 4.98 32.75
CA ALA A 9 24.14 4.68 31.35
C ALA A 9 23.08 3.80 30.67
N GLY A 10 22.37 2.95 31.43
CA GLY A 10 21.32 2.07 30.90
C GLY A 10 20.03 2.80 30.50
N VAL A 11 19.69 3.90 31.19
CA VAL A 11 18.45 4.65 30.94
C VAL A 11 18.58 5.58 29.73
N LEU A 12 19.80 6.03 29.40
CA LEU A 12 20.02 6.92 28.26
C LEU A 12 20.00 6.19 26.91
N ALA A 13 20.26 4.88 26.90
CA ALA A 13 20.30 4.07 25.68
C ALA A 13 18.91 3.69 25.12
N THR A 14 17.84 3.82 25.90
CA THR A 14 16.47 3.48 25.44
C THR A 14 15.76 4.63 24.72
N LEU A 15 16.33 5.84 24.70
CA LEU A 15 15.77 7.02 24.01
C LEU A 15 16.13 7.12 22.52
N ALA A 16 17.00 6.22 22.04
CA ALA A 16 17.45 6.19 20.65
C ALA A 16 16.81 5.04 19.85
N VAL A 17 15.62 4.58 20.24
CA VAL A 17 14.80 3.78 19.34
C VAL A 17 14.13 4.79 18.40
N PRO A 18 14.53 4.90 17.12
CA PRO A 18 13.71 5.65 16.18
C PRO A 18 12.36 4.94 16.17
N SER A 19 11.34 5.64 16.65
CA SER A 19 9.96 5.19 16.57
C SER A 19 9.71 4.82 15.12
N VAL A 20 9.54 3.52 14.83
CA VAL A 20 9.02 3.05 13.55
C VAL A 20 7.56 3.49 13.54
N VAL A 21 7.35 4.77 13.25
CA VAL A 21 6.04 5.31 12.96
C VAL A 21 5.77 4.84 11.54
N ALA A 22 4.88 3.88 11.39
CA ALA A 22 4.26 3.64 10.09
C ALA A 22 3.68 4.99 9.66
N ARG A 23 4.34 5.67 8.72
CA ARG A 23 3.74 6.79 8.03
C ARG A 23 2.95 6.12 6.92
N PRO A 24 1.64 5.85 7.08
CA PRO A 24 0.87 5.49 5.90
C PRO A 24 1.15 6.60 4.91
N MET A 25 1.67 6.27 3.74
CA MET A 25 1.87 7.22 2.67
C MET A 25 0.48 7.70 2.31
N LEU A 26 0.04 8.77 2.97
CA LEU A 26 -1.07 9.57 2.55
C LEU A 26 -0.80 9.82 1.07
N LEU A 27 -1.78 9.57 0.22
CA LEU A 27 -1.80 9.50 -1.26
C LEU A 27 -1.01 10.56 -2.08
N GLU A 28 -0.17 11.39 -1.46
CA GLU A 28 0.62 12.47 -2.04
C GLU A 28 1.64 12.01 -3.09
N SER A 29 2.00 10.72 -3.15
CA SER A 29 2.91 10.15 -4.17
C SER A 29 2.24 9.26 -5.22
N ALA A 30 0.96 8.89 -5.04
CA ALA A 30 0.27 8.04 -6.01
C ALA A 30 -0.41 8.91 -7.08
N THR A 31 0.02 8.78 -8.34
CA THR A 31 -0.62 9.45 -9.48
C THR A 31 -1.41 8.43 -10.29
N ILE A 32 -2.69 8.72 -10.55
CA ILE A 32 -3.53 7.89 -11.43
C ILE A 32 -3.17 8.21 -12.88
N LEU A 33 -2.79 7.18 -13.63
CA LEU A 33 -2.49 7.25 -15.05
C LEU A 33 -3.60 6.50 -15.80
N GLU A 34 -4.36 7.21 -16.64
CA GLU A 34 -5.49 6.63 -17.38
C GLU A 34 -5.11 6.25 -18.81
N ARG A 35 -4.04 6.85 -19.34
CA ARG A 35 -3.58 6.61 -20.70
C ARG A 35 -2.14 6.13 -20.72
N THR A 36 -1.86 5.26 -21.68
CA THR A 36 -0.54 4.66 -21.90
C THR A 36 0.53 5.71 -22.15
N GLU A 37 0.21 6.86 -22.77
CA GLU A 37 1.19 7.93 -23.02
C GLU A 37 1.72 8.59 -21.74
N GLN A 38 1.03 8.42 -20.61
CA GLN A 38 1.46 8.95 -19.31
C GLN A 38 2.39 7.97 -18.57
N VAL A 39 2.49 6.72 -19.04
CA VAL A 39 3.33 5.68 -18.46
C VAL A 39 4.77 5.90 -18.94
N ARG A 40 5.74 5.81 -18.02
CA ARG A 40 7.16 5.90 -18.35
C ARG A 40 7.63 4.66 -19.09
N ASP A 41 8.72 4.77 -19.84
CA ASP A 41 9.32 3.64 -20.55
C ASP A 41 9.80 2.50 -19.62
N ALA A 42 10.14 2.83 -18.36
CA ALA A 42 10.65 1.87 -17.39
C ALA A 42 10.31 2.26 -15.94
N TYR A 43 10.21 1.24 -15.09
CA TYR A 43 10.03 1.30 -13.64
C TYR A 43 10.92 0.24 -12.99
N ASP A 44 11.34 0.47 -11.74
CA ASP A 44 12.11 -0.53 -10.98
C ASP A 44 11.25 -1.75 -10.65
N TYR A 45 9.94 -1.53 -10.43
CA TYR A 45 8.95 -2.58 -10.18
C TYR A 45 7.65 -2.32 -10.91
N VAL A 46 7.04 -3.41 -11.43
CA VAL A 46 5.67 -3.43 -11.95
C VAL A 46 4.86 -4.43 -11.13
N ILE A 47 3.77 -3.97 -10.54
CA ILE A 47 2.83 -4.77 -9.76
C ILE A 47 1.53 -4.89 -10.56
N VAL A 48 1.08 -6.12 -10.78
CA VAL A 48 -0.22 -6.39 -11.41
C VAL A 48 -1.21 -6.76 -10.31
N GLY A 49 -2.24 -5.94 -10.11
CA GLY A 49 -3.20 -6.07 -9.01
C GLY A 49 -3.16 -4.89 -8.04
N ALA A 50 -4.14 -3.98 -8.06
CA ALA A 50 -4.31 -2.90 -7.07
C ALA A 50 -5.20 -3.28 -5.88
N GLY A 51 -5.28 -4.57 -5.56
CA GLY A 51 -5.88 -5.06 -4.32
C GLY A 51 -4.99 -4.78 -3.10
N THR A 52 -5.46 -5.15 -1.90
CA THR A 52 -4.76 -4.89 -0.63
C THR A 52 -3.30 -5.36 -0.64
N ALA A 53 -3.04 -6.57 -1.15
CA ALA A 53 -1.68 -7.10 -1.21
C ALA A 53 -0.78 -6.27 -2.15
N GLY A 54 -1.25 -5.95 -3.34
CA GLY A 54 -0.47 -5.20 -4.33
C GLY A 54 -0.16 -3.78 -3.87
N LEU A 55 -1.14 -3.08 -3.29
CA LEU A 55 -0.92 -1.75 -2.72
C LEU A 55 -0.04 -1.78 -1.48
N THR A 56 -0.11 -2.81 -0.64
CA THR A 56 0.79 -2.96 0.52
C THR A 56 2.24 -3.12 0.08
N VAL A 57 2.49 -3.91 -0.95
CA VAL A 57 3.84 -4.08 -1.51
C VAL A 57 4.30 -2.81 -2.21
N ALA A 58 3.43 -2.16 -2.98
CA ALA A 58 3.74 -0.90 -3.66
C ALA A 58 4.16 0.18 -2.65
N ASP A 59 3.36 0.37 -1.59
CA ASP A 59 3.63 1.32 -0.51
C ASP A 59 5.02 1.09 0.09
N ARG A 60 5.35 -0.17 0.42
CA ARG A 60 6.64 -0.51 1.01
C ARG A 60 7.82 -0.32 0.06
N LEU A 61 7.65 -0.62 -1.22
CA LEU A 61 8.71 -0.44 -2.22
C LEU A 61 8.95 1.05 -2.51
N SER A 62 7.91 1.88 -2.49
CA SER A 62 8.01 3.33 -2.74
C SER A 62 8.33 4.17 -1.49
N GLU A 63 8.33 3.59 -0.28
CA GLU A 63 8.36 4.29 1.02
C GLU A 63 9.49 5.32 1.15
N ASP A 64 10.67 5.05 0.59
CA ASP A 64 11.84 5.94 0.69
C ASP A 64 12.12 6.74 -0.59
N GLY A 65 11.26 6.62 -1.61
CA GLY A 65 11.37 7.31 -2.90
C GLY A 65 12.52 6.83 -3.79
N LYS A 66 13.25 5.77 -3.42
CA LYS A 66 14.37 5.25 -4.22
C LYS A 66 13.92 4.36 -5.37
N ASN A 67 12.76 3.72 -5.24
CA ASN A 67 12.20 2.86 -6.28
C ASN A 67 11.00 3.52 -6.94
N SER A 68 10.98 3.47 -8.27
CA SER A 68 9.80 3.76 -9.08
C SER A 68 8.94 2.51 -9.21
N VAL A 69 7.64 2.66 -8.90
CA VAL A 69 6.68 1.54 -8.89
C VAL A 69 5.49 1.89 -9.77
N LEU A 70 5.16 1.01 -10.71
CA LEU A 70 3.93 1.05 -11.48
C LEU A 70 2.97 -0.03 -10.98
N VAL A 71 1.75 0.34 -10.61
CA VAL A 71 0.68 -0.60 -10.28
C VAL A 71 -0.33 -0.58 -11.42
N ILE A 72 -0.63 -1.75 -11.97
CA ILE A 72 -1.63 -1.94 -13.04
C ILE A 72 -2.76 -2.77 -12.48
N GLU A 73 -3.99 -2.28 -12.62
CA GLU A 73 -5.21 -3.02 -12.28
C GLU A 73 -6.14 -3.07 -13.48
N TYR A 74 -6.61 -4.27 -13.80
CA TYR A 74 -7.70 -4.43 -14.75
C TYR A 74 -9.02 -4.47 -13.98
N CYS A 75 -9.60 -3.31 -13.75
CA CYS A 75 -10.94 -3.20 -13.20
C CYS A 75 -11.90 -2.76 -14.30
N HIS A 76 -12.91 -3.58 -14.57
CA HIS A 76 -14.02 -3.17 -15.43
C HIS A 76 -14.84 -2.14 -14.65
N LEU A 77 -14.87 -0.89 -15.10
CA LEU A 77 -15.87 0.06 -14.61
C LEU A 77 -17.22 -0.56 -14.94
N ILE A 78 -17.94 -0.97 -13.90
CA ILE A 78 -19.17 -1.76 -14.00
C ILE A 78 -20.13 -1.00 -14.93
N SER A 79 -20.30 -1.47 -16.16
CA SER A 79 -21.36 -1.00 -17.04
C SER A 79 -22.67 -1.65 -16.61
N ASP A 80 -23.80 -0.97 -16.86
CA ASP A 80 -25.14 -1.48 -16.55
C ASP A 80 -25.36 -2.91 -17.13
N GLU A 81 -24.70 -3.23 -18.24
CA GLU A 81 -24.69 -4.55 -18.86
C GLU A 81 -24.14 -5.67 -17.96
N VAL A 82 -23.10 -5.40 -17.15
CA VAL A 82 -22.53 -6.38 -16.21
C VAL A 82 -23.41 -6.56 -14.97
N ILE A 83 -24.12 -5.51 -14.55
CA ILE A 83 -25.17 -5.58 -13.52
C ILE A 83 -26.30 -6.47 -14.01
N GLU A 84 -26.77 -6.25 -15.25
CA GLU A 84 -27.82 -7.06 -15.87
C GLU A 84 -27.39 -8.53 -16.06
N ALA A 85 -26.16 -8.78 -16.55
CA ALA A 85 -25.60 -10.12 -16.67
C ALA A 85 -25.42 -10.81 -15.30
N GLY A 86 -25.18 -10.03 -14.23
CA GLY A 86 -25.13 -10.48 -12.85
C GLY A 86 -26.49 -10.66 -12.16
N LYS A 87 -27.61 -10.45 -12.87
CA LYS A 87 -28.98 -10.38 -12.29
C LYS A 87 -29.13 -9.32 -11.18
N GLY A 88 -28.42 -8.20 -11.27
CA GLY A 88 -28.43 -7.15 -10.27
C GLY A 88 -27.56 -7.43 -9.04
N ARG A 89 -26.82 -8.55 -9.01
CA ARG A 89 -25.95 -8.90 -7.90
C ARG A 89 -24.62 -8.16 -7.99
N ASN A 90 -24.25 -7.42 -6.96
CA ASN A 90 -22.99 -6.65 -6.91
C ASN A 90 -22.14 -7.03 -5.69
N PHE A 91 -20.96 -6.42 -5.52
CA PHE A 91 -20.02 -6.69 -4.41
C PHE A 91 -20.63 -6.51 -2.99
N ASN A 92 -21.74 -5.79 -2.87
CA ASN A 92 -22.46 -5.61 -1.60
C ASN A 92 -23.59 -6.63 -1.40
N ASP A 93 -23.78 -7.59 -2.31
CA ASP A 93 -24.76 -8.63 -2.12
C ASP A 93 -24.41 -9.47 -0.89
N PRO A 94 -25.34 -9.68 0.05
CA PRO A 94 -25.05 -10.41 1.28
C PRO A 94 -24.64 -11.88 1.05
N GLY A 95 -24.85 -12.43 -0.16
CA GLY A 95 -24.55 -13.81 -0.52
C GLY A 95 -23.19 -14.06 -1.20
N ILE A 96 -22.35 -13.03 -1.39
CA ILE A 96 -21.04 -13.17 -2.06
C ILE A 96 -19.84 -12.91 -1.14
N HIS A 97 -20.08 -12.63 0.15
CA HIS A 97 -19.02 -12.71 1.16
C HIS A 97 -18.64 -14.19 1.34
N LEU A 98 -17.73 -14.67 0.51
CA LEU A 98 -16.94 -15.87 0.81
C LEU A 98 -16.05 -15.49 1.99
N PHE A 99 -16.45 -15.79 3.22
CA PHE A 99 -15.63 -16.27 4.34
C PHE A 99 -16.54 -16.46 5.56
N GLY A 100 -16.41 -17.62 6.20
CA GLY A 100 -16.77 -17.80 7.61
C GLY A 100 -15.69 -17.27 8.54
#